data_AF-A0A7C4PV29-F1
#
_entry.id   AF-A0A7C4PV29-F1
#
_cell.length_a   1.000
_cell.length_b   1.000
_cell.length_c   1.000
_cell.angle_alpha   90.00
_cell.angle_beta   90.00
_cell.angle_gamma   90.00
#
_symmetry.space_group_name_H-M   'P 1'
#
loop_
_entity.id
_entity.type
_entity.pdbx_description
1 polymer ?
#
loop_
_entity_poly.entity_id
_entity_poly.type
_entity_poly.pdbx_seq_one_letter_code
_entity_poly.pdbx_strand_id
1 'polypeptide(L)'
;MAETAMTVREVAAYLNVNEKTVYRLAQKREIPGFKVAGAWRFRPEDIDRWIATQTADALAGAEPTSAGRAEAVPKRHGRRRKSR
;
A
#
# COMPACT_ATOMS: atom_id res chain seq x y z
N MET A 1 -0.80 9.59 21.91
CA MET A 1 0.58 10.07 21.66
C MET A 1 0.69 10.28 20.16
N ALA A 2 1.25 11.41 19.70
CA ALA A 2 1.21 11.77 18.28
C ALA A 2 2.15 10.86 17.47
N GLU A 3 1.62 9.77 16.94
CA GLU A 3 2.38 8.88 16.05
C GLU A 3 2.76 9.64 14.78
N THR A 4 4.05 9.91 14.68
CA THR A 4 4.63 10.68 13.60
C THR A 4 4.65 9.79 12.36
N ALA A 5 3.91 10.19 11.33
CA ALA A 5 3.91 9.46 10.07
C ALA A 5 5.33 9.39 9.49
N MET A 6 5.76 8.17 9.14
CA MET A 6 7.02 7.86 8.49
C MET A 6 7.08 8.50 7.10
N THR A 7 8.27 8.95 6.74
CA THR A 7 8.61 9.44 5.41
C THR A 7 9.00 8.29 4.49
N VAL A 8 9.10 8.59 3.19
CA VAL A 8 9.58 7.61 2.17
C VAL A 8 10.95 7.04 2.55
N ARG A 9 11.85 7.86 3.09
CA ARG A 9 13.20 7.45 3.51
C ARG A 9 13.18 6.44 4.64
N GLU A 10 12.32 6.68 5.64
CA GLU A 10 12.19 5.78 6.78
C GLU A 10 11.57 4.46 6.37
N VAL A 11 10.56 4.46 5.50
CA VAL A 11 9.98 3.23 4.95
C VAL A 11 10.98 2.47 4.07
N ALA A 12 11.80 3.18 3.30
CA ALA A 12 12.87 2.59 2.50
C ALA A 12 13.91 1.88 3.38
N ALA A 13 14.34 2.52 4.47
CA ALA A 13 15.23 1.93 5.46
C ALA A 13 14.58 0.73 6.17
N TYR A 14 13.29 0.83 6.51
CA TYR A 14 12.55 -0.21 7.22
C TYR A 14 12.42 -1.50 6.38
N LEU A 15 12.04 -1.36 5.11
CA LEU A 15 11.91 -2.48 4.17
C LEU A 15 13.25 -2.90 3.54
N ASN A 16 14.33 -2.18 3.85
CA ASN A 16 15.65 -2.35 3.24
C ASN A 16 15.62 -2.31 1.70
N VAL A 17 14.86 -1.36 1.15
CA VAL A 17 14.72 -1.12 -0.30
C VAL A 17 15.10 0.31 -0.66
N ASN A 18 15.30 0.57 -1.96
CA ASN A 18 15.61 1.91 -2.44
C ASN A 18 14.37 2.84 -2.38
N GLU A 19 14.56 4.12 -2.06
CA GLU A 19 13.51 5.15 -2.05
C GLU A 19 12.73 5.21 -3.37
N LYS A 20 13.40 5.03 -4.51
CA LYS A 20 12.74 4.98 -5.82
C LYS A 20 11.74 3.83 -5.92
N THR A 21 12.04 2.70 -5.30
CA THR A 21 11.14 1.54 -5.24
C THR A 21 9.95 1.86 -4.36
N VAL A 22 10.15 2.47 -3.18
CA VAL A 22 9.05 2.92 -2.32
C VAL A 22 8.15 3.92 -3.05
N TYR A 23 8.71 4.88 -3.78
CA TYR A 23 7.94 5.81 -4.61
C TYR A 23 7.10 5.11 -5.67
N ARG A 24 7.63 4.04 -6.30
CA ARG A 24 6.88 3.25 -7.28
C ARG A 24 5.76 2.46 -6.63
N LEU A 25 6.02 1.80 -5.50
CA LEU A 25 5.03 1.04 -4.74
C LEU A 25 3.91 1.95 -4.23
N ALA A 26 4.26 3.14 -3.73
CA ALA A 26 3.30 4.14 -3.28
C ALA A 26 2.43 4.65 -4.44
N GLN A 27 3.03 4.96 -5.60
CA GLN A 27 2.29 5.34 -6.81
C GLN A 27 1.35 4.25 -7.33
N LYS A 28 1.78 2.99 -7.26
CA LYS A 28 0.96 1.83 -7.62
C LYS A 28 -0.08 1.47 -6.54
N ARG A 29 -0.02 2.12 -5.38
CA ARG A 29 -0.88 1.84 -4.21
C ARG A 29 -0.71 0.41 -3.69
N GLU A 30 0.48 -0.15 -3.86
CA GLU A 30 0.85 -1.47 -3.34
C GLU A 30 1.19 -1.42 -1.86
N ILE A 31 1.64 -0.26 -1.37
CA ILE A 31 1.98 -0.01 0.03
C ILE A 31 0.98 0.99 0.63
N PRO A 32 0.52 0.79 1.88
CA PRO A 32 -0.44 1.70 2.50
C PRO A 32 0.25 3.01 2.90
N GLY A 33 0.00 4.06 2.12
CA GLY A 33 0.49 5.40 2.36
C GLY A 33 -0.48 6.45 1.86
N PHE A 34 -0.41 7.64 2.45
CA PHE A 34 -1.25 8.78 2.11
C PHE A 34 -0.40 9.92 1.57
N LYS A 35 -0.83 10.50 0.46
CA LYS A 35 -0.21 11.68 -0.12
C LYS A 35 -0.86 12.94 0.48
N VAL A 36 -0.10 13.71 1.23
CA VAL A 36 -0.54 14.95 1.87
C VAL A 36 0.39 16.09 1.48
N ALA A 37 -0.17 17.18 0.95
CA ALA A 37 0.56 18.39 0.56
C ALA A 37 1.80 18.14 -0.33
N GLY A 38 1.72 17.17 -1.24
CA GLY A 38 2.81 16.83 -2.16
C GLY A 38 3.83 15.83 -1.60
N ALA A 39 3.77 15.47 -0.32
CA ALA A 39 4.62 14.47 0.32
C ALA A 39 3.86 13.17 0.57
N TRP A 40 4.57 12.04 0.50
CA TRP A 40 4.06 10.75 0.96
C TRP A 40 4.31 10.59 2.45
N ARG A 41 3.30 10.08 3.14
CA ARG A 41 3.31 9.81 4.56
C ARG A 41 2.76 8.42 4.79
N PHE A 42 3.40 7.69 5.70
CA PHE A 42 3.07 6.30 6.00
C PHE A 42 2.88 6.17 7.50
N ARG A 43 1.87 5.43 7.94
CA ARG A 43 1.76 5.08 9.36
C ARG A 43 2.55 3.81 9.62
N PRO A 44 3.36 3.75 10.68
CA PRO A 44 4.10 2.54 11.01
C PRO A 44 3.17 1.33 11.16
N GLU A 45 2.03 1.50 11.87
CA GLU A 45 1.03 0.45 12.07
C GLU A 45 0.48 -0.15 10.75
N ASP A 46 0.26 0.70 9.75
CA ASP A 46 -0.24 0.27 8.44
C ASP A 46 0.83 -0.51 7.67
N ILE A 47 2.10 -0.08 7.78
CA ILE A 47 3.24 -0.77 7.15
C ILE A 47 3.45 -2.14 7.79
N ASP A 48 3.44 -2.24 9.12
CA ASP A 48 3.55 -3.52 9.83
C ASP A 48 2.43 -4.49 9.43
N ARG A 49 1.18 -4.01 9.37
CA ARG A 49 0.05 -4.83 8.92
C ARG A 49 0.19 -5.28 7.47
N TRP A 50 0.70 -4.41 6.60
CA TRP A 50 0.95 -4.75 5.21
C TRP A 50 2.04 -5.81 5.06
N ILE A 51 3.16 -5.69 5.79
CA ILE A 51 4.21 -6.72 5.80
C ILE A 51 3.63 -8.05 6.27
N ALA A 52 2.87 -8.05 7.37
CA ALA A 52 2.22 -9.25 7.87
C ALA A 52 1.28 -9.87 6.84
N THR A 53 0.54 -9.05 6.07
CA THR A 53 -0.35 -9.53 5.01
C THR A 53 0.44 -10.11 3.83
N GLN A 54 1.55 -9.50 3.42
CA GLN A 54 2.39 -9.99 2.32
C GLN A 54 3.12 -11.29 2.70
N THR A 55 3.62 -11.39 3.93
CA THR A 55 4.22 -12.62 4.45
C THR A 55 3.17 -13.71 4.63
N ALA A 56 1.97 -13.34 5.08
CA ALA A 56 0.85 -14.26 5.14
C ALA A 56 0.48 -14.74 3.73
N ASP A 57 0.31 -13.89 2.72
CA ASP A 57 0.01 -14.28 1.34
C ASP A 57 1.09 -15.21 0.76
N ALA A 58 2.36 -14.94 1.03
CA ALA A 58 3.49 -15.79 0.62
C ALA A 58 3.50 -17.16 1.33
N LEU A 59 2.99 -17.26 2.55
CA LEU A 59 2.86 -18.51 3.31
C LEU A 59 1.49 -19.19 3.10
N ALA A 60 0.46 -18.43 2.73
CA ALA A 60 -0.95 -18.79 2.66
C ALA A 60 -1.43 -19.04 1.23
N GLY A 61 -0.61 -19.78 0.47
CA GLY A 61 -1.15 -20.73 -0.50
C GLY A 61 -2.10 -21.78 0.11
N ALA A 62 -2.39 -21.71 1.42
CA ALA A 62 -3.45 -22.42 2.13
C ALA A 62 -4.44 -21.43 2.79
N GLU A 63 -5.54 -21.20 2.07
CA GLU A 63 -6.88 -20.74 2.51
C GLU A 63 -7.04 -19.30 3.06
N PRO A 64 -7.92 -18.49 2.44
CA PRO A 64 -8.23 -17.14 2.88
C PRO A 64 -9.38 -17.17 3.91
N THR A 65 -9.19 -16.58 5.08
CA THR A 65 -10.36 -16.12 5.84
C THR A 65 -10.12 -14.76 6.49
N SER A 66 -10.78 -13.78 5.88
CA SER A 66 -11.69 -12.86 6.57
C SER A 66 -11.14 -12.03 7.73
N ALA A 67 -10.42 -10.95 7.41
CA ALA A 67 -10.48 -9.74 8.24
C ALA A 67 -10.16 -8.47 7.42
N GLY A 68 -11.15 -7.59 7.29
CA GLY A 68 -10.87 -6.14 7.19
C GLY A 68 -10.71 -5.56 5.79
N ARG A 69 -11.78 -5.60 5.00
CA ARG A 69 -12.03 -4.59 3.95
C ARG A 69 -12.11 -3.19 4.60
N ALA A 70 -11.11 -2.36 4.38
CA ALA A 70 -11.21 -0.90 4.37
C ALA A 70 -10.62 -0.43 3.03
N GLU A 71 -11.44 -0.25 1.99
CA GLU A 71 -11.96 1.07 1.55
C GLU A 71 -10.85 1.95 0.94
N ALA A 72 -10.92 2.55 -0.25
CA ALA A 72 -11.67 2.41 -1.48
C ALA A 72 -10.93 3.27 -2.53
N VAL A 73 -10.82 2.84 -3.79
CA VAL A 73 -11.02 3.75 -4.94
C VAL A 73 -11.68 2.91 -6.03
N PRO A 74 -12.96 3.14 -6.34
CA PRO A 74 -13.61 2.48 -7.46
C PRO A 74 -13.11 3.10 -8.77
N LYS A 75 -12.32 2.37 -9.56
CA LYS A 75 -12.10 2.73 -10.98
C LYS A 75 -13.29 2.22 -11.80
N ARG A 76 -14.45 2.85 -11.59
CA ARG A 76 -15.51 2.88 -12.60
C ARG A 76 -15.14 3.96 -13.62
N HIS A 77 -14.69 3.55 -14.79
CA HIS A 77 -15.01 4.27 -16.01
C HIS A 77 -15.32 3.24 -17.10
N GLY A 78 -16.60 2.94 -17.24
CA GLY A 78 -17.12 2.38 -18.46
C GLY A 78 -17.02 3.41 -19.58
N ARG A 79 -16.58 2.96 -20.75
CA ARG A 79 -16.91 3.40 -22.12
C ARG A 79 -15.93 2.64 -23.01
N ARG A 80 -16.29 2.01 -24.12
CA ARG A 80 -17.56 1.77 -24.80
C ARG A 80 -17.18 0.81 -25.95
N ARG A 81 -18.08 -0.08 -26.34
CA ARG A 81 -17.95 -0.93 -27.55
C ARG A 81 -17.63 -0.10 -28.81
N LYS A 82 -16.82 -0.68 -29.71
CA LYS A 82 -17.06 -0.78 -31.17
C LYS A 82 -15.99 -1.72 -31.75
N SER A 83 -16.31 -2.95 -32.18
CA SER A 83 -16.96 -3.29 -33.46
C SER A 83 -16.45 -2.42 -34.61
N ARG A 84 -15.49 -2.93 -35.37
CA ARG A 84 -15.74 -3.43 -36.73
C ARG A 84 -14.61 -4.35 -37.18
#